data_AF-A0A942CEI8-F1
#
_entry.id   AF-A0A942CEI8-F1
#
_cell.length_a   1.000
_cell.length_b   1.000
_cell.length_c   1.000
_cell.angle_alpha   90.00
_cell.angle_beta   90.00
_cell.angle_gamma   90.00
#
_symmetry.space_group_name_H-M   'P 1'
#
loop_
_entity.id
_entity.type
_entity.pdbx_description
1 polymer ?
#
loop_
_entity_poly.entity_id
_entity_poly.type
_entity_poly.pdbx_seq_one_letter_code
_entity_poly.pdbx_strand_id
1 'polypeptide(L)' 'MERMLLVISEAAKRLGEDAEELCPNVQWRPIRTFGNIVRHEYDRMVNRRVWGIVQEDLTGLQNSVSEAYMAYTGLPFQP' A
#
# COMPACT_ATOMS: atom_id res chain seq x y z
N MET A 1 11.66 7.72 1.91
CA MET A 1 10.47 7.19 2.61
C MET A 1 9.19 7.79 2.03
N GLU A 2 8.98 9.10 2.13
CA GLU A 2 7.73 9.76 1.69
C GLU A 2 7.40 9.55 0.19
N ARG A 3 8.41 9.55 -0.70
CA ARG A 3 8.19 9.33 -2.14
C ARG A 3 7.64 7.94 -2.49
N MET A 4 8.13 6.87 -1.85
CA MET A 4 7.64 5.51 -2.13
C MET A 4 6.17 5.35 -1.72
N LEU A 5 5.82 5.90 -0.55
CA LEU A 5 4.46 5.85 -0.02
C LEU A 5 3.47 6.59 -0.92
N LEU A 6 3.90 7.71 -1.49
CA LEU A 6 3.11 8.46 -2.47
C LEU A 6 2.91 7.67 -3.77
N VAL A 7 3.93 6.96 -4.26
CA VAL A 7 3.81 6.11 -5.46
C VAL A 7 2.80 4.98 -5.23
N ILE A 8 2.84 4.31 -4.08
CA ILE A 8 1.91 3.23 -3.74
C ILE A 8 0.47 3.77 -3.60
N SER A 9 0.30 4.91 -2.92
CA SER A 9 -1.00 5.55 -2.77
C SER A 9 -1.60 5.98 -4.12
N GLU A 10 -0.77 6.47 -5.04
CA GLU A 10 -1.20 6.87 -6.38
C GLU A 10 -1.53 5.66 -7.26
N ALA A 11 -0.74 4.59 -7.19
CA ALA A 11 -1.02 3.34 -7.88
C ALA A 11 -2.35 2.73 -7.40
N ALA A 12 -2.59 2.69 -6.08
CA ALA A 12 -3.84 2.20 -5.51
C ALA A 12 -5.08 3.04 -5.88
N LYS A 13 -4.89 4.34 -6.15
CA LYS A 13 -5.96 5.21 -6.68
C LYS A 13 -6.24 4.92 -8.15
N ARG A 14 -5.19 4.73 -8.95
CA ARG A 14 -5.30 4.43 -10.39
C ARG A 14 -5.93 3.07 -10.66
N LEU A 15 -5.65 2.08 -9.82
CA LEU A 15 -6.22 0.74 -9.94
C LEU A 15 -7.71 0.68 -9.58
N GLY A 16 -8.28 1.70 -8.91
CA GLY A 16 -9.73 1.73 -8.66
C GLY A 16 -10.27 0.44 -8.03
N GLU A 17 -11.37 -0.08 -8.58
CA GLU A 17 -12.02 -1.32 -8.14
C GLU A 17 -11.17 -2.58 -8.47
N ASP A 18 -10.35 -2.55 -9.52
CA ASP A 18 -9.44 -3.65 -9.88
C ASP A 18 -8.47 -3.98 -8.74
N ALA A 19 -8.11 -2.99 -7.90
CA ALA A 19 -7.28 -3.22 -6.72
C ALA A 19 -7.95 -4.20 -5.73
N GLU A 20 -9.26 -4.06 -5.54
CA GLU A 20 -10.05 -4.90 -4.63
C GLU A 20 -10.27 -6.30 -5.22
N GLU A 21 -10.35 -6.41 -6.54
CA GLU A 21 -10.40 -7.71 -7.23
C GLU A 21 -9.04 -8.44 -7.20
N LEU A 22 -7.95 -7.71 -7.44
CA LEU A 22 -6.59 -8.28 -7.48
C LEU A 22 -6.03 -8.60 -6.09
N CYS A 23 -6.36 -7.80 -5.07
CA CYS A 23 -5.98 -8.07 -3.68
C CYS A 23 -7.16 -7.81 -2.73
N PRO A 24 -8.09 -8.76 -2.60
CA PRO A 24 -9.30 -8.59 -1.78
C PRO A 24 -9.03 -8.51 -0.27
N ASN A 25 -7.88 -9.02 0.18
CA ASN A 25 -7.52 -9.04 1.60
C ASN A 25 -6.90 -7.73 2.10
N VAL A 26 -6.66 -6.77 1.21
CA VAL A 26 -6.00 -5.51 1.51
C VAL A 26 -7.02 -4.44 1.89
N GLN A 27 -6.75 -3.72 2.98
CA GLN A 27 -7.52 -2.56 3.39
C GLN A 27 -7.17 -1.35 2.47
N TRP A 28 -7.83 -1.23 1.32
CA TRP A 28 -7.48 -0.22 0.31
C TRP A 28 -7.80 1.22 0.73
N ARG A 29 -8.83 1.41 1.56
CA ARG A 29 -9.24 2.73 2.04
C ARG A 29 -8.09 3.45 2.76
N PRO A 30 -7.47 2.88 3.81
CA PRO A 30 -6.34 3.51 4.48
C PRO A 30 -5.16 3.76 3.53
N ILE A 31 -4.81 2.82 2.65
CA ILE A 31 -3.70 2.96 1.67
C ILE A 31 -3.92 4.15 0.71
N ARG A 32 -5.15 4.33 0.21
CA ARG A 32 -5.50 5.45 -0.68
C ARG A 32 -5.44 6.80 0.05
N THR A 33 -5.75 6.86 1.34
CA THR A 33 -5.66 8.09 2.16
C THR A 33 -4.29 8.33 2.80
N PHE A 34 -3.45 7.30 2.92
CA PHE A 34 -2.19 7.36 3.67
C PHE A 34 -1.20 8.37 3.08
N GLY A 35 -1.15 8.52 1.75
CA GLY A 35 -0.31 9.52 1.09
C GLY A 35 -0.62 10.97 1.49
N ASN A 36 -1.85 11.26 1.92
CA ASN A 36 -2.22 12.58 2.43
C ASN A 36 -1.81 12.77 3.91
N ILE A 37 -1.87 11.70 4.71
CA ILE A 37 -1.46 11.70 6.13
C ILE A 37 0.06 11.92 6.23
N VAL A 38 0.84 11.23 5.41
CA VAL A 38 2.30 11.39 5.36
C VAL A 38 2.69 12.82 4.96
N ARG A 39 1.95 13.45 4.04
CA ARG A 39 2.24 14.82 3.57
C ARG A 39 1.88 15.91 4.58
N HIS A 40 0.90 15.68 5.45
CA HIS A 40 0.41 16.71 6.37
C HIS A 40 0.76 16.48 7.85
N GLU A 41 0.93 15.24 8.29
CA GLU A 41 1.06 14.93 9.71
C GLU A 41 2.47 14.50 10.15
N TYR A 42 3.44 14.42 9.23
CA TYR A 42 4.82 14.04 9.54
C TYR A 42 5.45 14.91 10.66
N ASP A 43 5.07 16.18 10.72
CA ASP A 43 5.62 17.16 11.66
C ASP A 43 4.97 17.17 13.06
N ARG A 44 3.74 16.68 13.23
CA ARG A 44 2.98 17.00 14.47
C ARG A 44 2.59 15.84 15.36
N MET A 45 2.40 14.61 14.86
CA MET A 45 1.78 13.61 15.73
C MET A 45 1.94 12.14 15.33
N VAL A 46 2.91 11.74 14.50
CA VAL A 46 2.74 10.44 13.82
C VAL A 46 4.00 9.61 13.62
N ASN A 47 4.75 9.33 14.68
CA ASN A 47 5.77 8.28 14.57
C ASN A 47 5.19 6.88 14.84
N ARG A 48 4.36 6.70 15.88
CA ARG A 48 3.92 5.34 16.27
C ARG A 48 2.78 4.78 15.42
N ARG A 49 1.86 5.64 14.94
CA ARG A 49 0.65 5.23 14.19
C ARG A 49 0.93 5.01 12.69
N VAL A 50 1.71 5.91 12.08
CA VAL A 50 2.21 5.77 10.70
C VAL A 50 3.18 4.61 10.60
N TRP A 51 4.04 4.40 11.59
CA TRP A 51 4.93 3.23 11.60
C TRP A 51 4.17 1.91 11.72
N GLY A 52 3.11 1.85 12.53
CA GLY A 52 2.21 0.68 12.58
C GLY A 52 1.54 0.40 11.24
N ILE A 53 0.97 1.42 10.60
CA ILE A 53 0.40 1.31 9.25
C ILE A 53 1.46 0.89 8.22
N VAL A 54 2.67 1.44 8.29
CA VAL A 54 3.76 1.06 7.39
C VAL A 54 4.23 -0.37 7.62
N GLN A 55 4.32 -0.85 8.86
CA GLN A 55 4.78 -2.22 9.12
C GLN A 55 3.69 -3.25 8.84
N GLU A 56 2.43 -2.95 9.17
CA GLU A 56 1.33 -3.91 9.06
C GLU A 56 0.69 -3.86 7.67
N ASP A 57 0.31 -2.68 7.17
CA ASP A 57 -0.43 -2.56 5.91
C ASP A 57 0.49 -2.73 4.68
N LEU A 58 1.75 -2.25 4.70
CA LEU A 58 2.64 -2.47 3.55
C LEU A 58 3.14 -3.91 3.47
N THR A 59 3.39 -4.58 4.59
CA THR A 59 3.78 -6.00 4.56
C THR A 59 2.63 -6.84 4.03
N GLY A 60 1.40 -6.58 4.49
CA GLY A 60 0.20 -7.22 3.95
C GLY A 60 0.00 -6.94 2.46
N LEU A 61 0.20 -5.68 2.04
CA LEU A 61 0.12 -5.28 0.64
C LEU A 61 1.20 -5.97 -0.22
N GLN A 62 2.46 -6.01 0.24
CA GLN A 62 3.55 -6.63 -0.52
C GLN A 62 3.29 -8.12 -0.76
N ASN A 63 2.81 -8.84 0.26
CA ASN A 63 2.46 -10.25 0.13
C ASN A 63 1.31 -10.44 -0.86
N SER A 64 0.24 -9.64 -0.73
CA SER A 64 -0.92 -9.75 -1.61
C SER A 64 -0.58 -9.41 -3.07
N VAL A 65 0.24 -8.39 -3.30
CA VAL A 65 0.72 -8.01 -4.65
C VAL A 65 1.63 -9.10 -5.22
N SER A 66 2.50 -9.69 -4.40
CA SER A 66 3.35 -10.81 -4.82
C SER A 66 2.51 -12.03 -5.21
N GLU A 67 1.48 -12.38 -4.44
CA GLU A 67 0.56 -13.48 -4.75
C GLU A 67 -0.20 -13.21 -6.05
N ALA A 68 -0.76 -12.01 -6.23
CA ALA A 68 -1.46 -11.62 -7.45
C ALA A 68 -0.52 -11.64 -8.68
N TYR A 69 0.72 -11.15 -8.53
CA TYR A 69 1.72 -11.17 -9.58
C TYR A 69 2.12 -12.60 -9.98
N MET A 70 2.33 -13.48 -9.00
CA MET A 70 2.60 -14.90 -9.24
C MET A 70 1.42 -15.60 -9.90
N ALA A 71 0.18 -15.31 -9.49
CA ALA A 71 -1.02 -15.88 -10.10
C ALA A 71 -1.19 -15.44 -11.56
N TYR A 72 -0.82 -14.19 -11.88
CA TYR A 72 -0.93 -13.65 -13.23
C TYR A 72 0.21 -14.08 -14.17
N THR A 73 1.45 -14.20 -13.67
CA THR A 73 2.65 -14.45 -14.49
C THR A 73 3.24 -15.86 -14.36
N GLY A 74 2.90 -16.59 -13.30
CA GLY A 74 3.53 -17.87 -12.94
C GLY A 74 4.96 -17.76 -12.41
N LEU A 75 5.49 -16.55 -12.22
CA LEU A 75 6.87 -16.29 -11.81
C LEU A 75 6.94 -15.56 -10.46
N PRO A 76 7.97 -15.82 -9.65
CA PRO A 76 8.13 -15.15 -8.35
C PRO A 76 8.39 -13.65 -8.52
N PHE A 77 7.75 -12.86 -7.66
CA PHE A 77 7.98 -11.41 -7.58
C PHE A 77 9.42 -11.12 -7.13
N GLN A 78 10.15 -10.30 -7.89
CA GLN A 78 11.49 -9.82 -7.52
C GLN A 78 11.41 -8.32 -7.15
N PRO A 79 11.74 -7.94 -5.91
CA PRO A 79 11.67 -6.55 -5.44
C PRO A 79 12.81 -5.66 -5.96
#